data_AF-A0A9N9GCV3-F1
#
_entry.id   AF-A0A9N9GCV3-F1
#
_cell.length_a   1.000
_cell.length_b   1.000
_cell.length_c   1.000
_cell.angle_alpha   90.00
_cell.angle_beta   90.00
_cell.angle_gamma   90.00
#
_symmetry.space_group_name_H-M   'P 1'
#
loop_
_entity.id
_entity.type
_entity.pdbx_description
1 polymer ?
#
loop_
_entity_poly.entity_id
_entity_poly.type
_entity_poly.pdbx_seq_one_letter_code
_entity_poly.pdbx_strand_id
1 'polypeptide(L)'
;MVVFYTLSDFSYVERAIIEGWVWLWFLQRVWSVDKFASLRWYRIRKFDLKSNITLLILLMLPTQIVFDIVWTYVKYKEGNIVDTSSGIIIPKPAFIIVNGHKVQIWSNENIILKMITEYMLACSFALQSGTLVLLQTFWSHLADQIGGKPFMKSWEFKFYVSWVFISMIIFPLARLLASHDIILVENIIQLIFAIELLIIFLLGIRNEKRLKNLLSNIRNQGSPSGRWAIVRIQYFIEMNKYLIFGTLMSSLGILIICTDAVTRTFRISRSKFLMDLLIINSNVGSLILWVTMILIIYPRYYTDGMVSYFNSELATNPSNR
;
A
#
# COMPACT_ATOMS: atom_id res chain seq x y z
N MET A 1 -28.90 -12.24 -20.60
CA MET A 1 -27.61 -11.65 -21.02
C MET A 1 -26.59 -12.05 -19.99
N VAL A 2 -25.58 -12.84 -20.38
CA VAL A 2 -24.50 -13.24 -19.47
C VAL A 2 -23.54 -12.05 -19.38
N VAL A 3 -23.40 -11.47 -18.19
CA VAL A 3 -22.44 -10.38 -17.96
C VAL A 3 -21.14 -11.02 -17.53
N PHE A 4 -20.11 -10.89 -18.37
CA PHE A 4 -18.77 -11.36 -18.07
C PHE A 4 -17.93 -10.19 -17.55
N TYR A 5 -17.37 -10.36 -16.36
CA TYR A 5 -16.46 -9.40 -15.74
C TYR A 5 -15.01 -9.88 -15.92
N THR A 6 -14.13 -8.98 -16.34
CA THR A 6 -12.74 -9.32 -16.70
C THR A 6 -11.76 -8.69 -15.71
N LEU A 7 -11.31 -9.44 -14.70
CA LEU A 7 -10.06 -9.09 -14.00
C LEU A 7 -8.89 -9.57 -14.85
N SER A 8 -7.86 -8.73 -15.01
CA SER A 8 -6.65 -9.08 -15.77
C SER A 8 -5.94 -10.27 -15.13
N ASP A 9 -5.84 -11.40 -15.84
CA ASP A 9 -5.21 -12.60 -15.31
C ASP A 9 -3.68 -12.46 -15.22
N PHE A 10 -3.07 -11.67 -16.11
CA PHE A 10 -1.63 -11.42 -16.12
C PHE A 10 -1.17 -10.60 -14.91
N SER A 11 -2.04 -9.73 -14.39
CA SER A 11 -1.69 -8.85 -13.28
C SER A 11 -1.33 -9.60 -11.99
N TYR A 12 -1.88 -10.78 -11.74
CA TYR A 12 -1.55 -11.53 -10.52
C TYR A 12 -0.13 -12.09 -10.58
N VAL A 13 0.28 -12.62 -11.74
CA VAL A 13 1.66 -13.12 -11.95
C VAL A 13 2.65 -11.98 -11.83
N GLU A 14 2.37 -10.86 -12.49
CA GLU A 14 3.19 -9.65 -12.44
C GLU A 14 3.40 -9.20 -10.99
N ARG A 15 2.31 -9.04 -10.22
CA ARG A 15 2.38 -8.62 -8.82
C ARG A 15 3.11 -9.63 -7.94
N ALA A 16 2.85 -10.93 -8.08
CA ALA A 16 3.57 -11.96 -7.32
C ALA A 16 5.09 -11.85 -7.48
N ILE A 17 5.56 -11.63 -8.72
CA ILE A 17 6.99 -11.49 -9.03
C ILE A 17 7.52 -10.18 -8.45
N ILE A 18 6.86 -9.05 -8.71
CA ILE A 18 7.31 -7.73 -8.25
C ILE A 18 7.34 -7.67 -6.72
N GLU A 19 6.26 -8.07 -6.05
CA GLU A 19 6.15 -8.08 -4.59
C GLU A 19 7.16 -9.05 -3.97
N GLY A 20 7.39 -10.21 -4.60
CA GLY A 20 8.43 -11.16 -4.21
C GLY A 20 9.83 -10.55 -4.21
N TRP A 21 10.21 -9.87 -5.30
CA TRP A 21 11.51 -9.19 -5.38
C TRP A 21 11.63 -8.03 -4.39
N VAL A 22 10.58 -7.23 -4.23
CA VAL A 22 10.53 -6.15 -3.25
C VAL A 22 10.68 -6.69 -1.83
N TRP A 23 10.07 -7.83 -1.51
CA TRP A 23 10.20 -8.47 -0.19
C TRP A 23 11.60 -9.00 0.07
N LEU A 24 12.22 -9.68 -0.91
CA LEU A 24 13.61 -10.12 -0.80
C LEU A 24 14.57 -8.93 -0.62
N TRP A 25 14.36 -7.87 -1.40
CA TRP A 25 15.13 -6.63 -1.28
C TRP A 25 14.92 -5.95 0.08
N PHE A 26 13.70 -5.95 0.60
CA PHE A 26 13.38 -5.46 1.95
C PHE A 26 14.18 -6.24 3.01
N LEU A 27 14.17 -7.57 2.97
CA LEU A 27 14.95 -8.39 3.91
C LEU A 27 16.44 -8.09 3.84
N GLN A 28 17.00 -8.01 2.63
CA GLN A 28 18.39 -7.62 2.41
C GLN A 28 18.67 -6.23 3.00
N ARG A 29 17.77 -5.26 2.83
CA ARG A 29 17.89 -3.91 3.37
C ARG A 29 17.86 -3.87 4.89
N VAL A 30 16.90 -4.56 5.52
CA VAL A 30 16.79 -4.66 6.98
C VAL A 30 18.07 -5.28 7.55
N TRP A 31 18.59 -6.34 6.92
CA TRP A 31 19.85 -6.96 7.31
C TRP A 31 21.03 -6.00 7.19
N SER A 32 21.17 -5.33 6.04
CA SER A 32 22.33 -4.49 5.73
C SER A 32 22.41 -3.24 6.60
N VAL A 33 21.27 -2.65 6.97
CA VAL A 33 21.23 -1.39 7.72
C VAL A 33 21.14 -1.62 9.23
N ASP A 34 20.36 -2.61 9.67
CA ASP A 34 19.98 -2.74 11.09
C ASP A 34 20.21 -4.16 11.66
N LYS A 35 20.62 -5.13 10.83
CA LYS A 35 20.82 -6.54 11.22
C LYS A 35 19.63 -7.12 12.00
N PHE A 36 18.40 -6.79 11.57
CA PHE A 36 17.14 -7.14 12.24
C PHE A 36 16.98 -6.67 13.69
N ALA A 37 17.77 -5.69 14.16
CA ALA A 37 17.64 -5.18 15.53
C ALA A 37 16.26 -4.55 15.79
N SER A 38 15.60 -4.02 14.75
CA SER A 38 14.24 -3.50 14.75
C SER A 38 13.19 -4.55 15.07
N LEU A 39 13.44 -5.84 14.82
CA LEU A 39 12.51 -6.93 15.12
C LEU A 39 12.69 -7.53 16.52
N ARG A 40 13.60 -6.98 17.35
CA ARG A 40 13.74 -7.43 18.74
C ARG A 40 12.43 -7.19 19.49
N TRP A 41 11.93 -8.23 20.15
CA TRP A 41 10.64 -8.21 20.87
C TRP A 41 10.47 -7.02 21.82
N TYR A 42 11.53 -6.65 22.54
CA TYR A 42 11.51 -5.50 23.45
C TYR A 42 11.19 -4.16 22.75
N ARG A 43 11.63 -3.96 21.49
CA ARG A 43 11.35 -2.75 20.71
C ARG A 43 9.92 -2.73 20.18
N ILE A 44 9.43 -3.89 19.72
CA ILE A 44 8.03 -4.08 19.30
C ILE A 44 7.09 -3.76 20.46
N ARG A 45 7.37 -4.32 21.65
CA ARG A 45 6.56 -4.08 22.86
C ARG A 45 6.59 -2.62 23.32
N LYS A 46 7.64 -1.87 22.98
CA LYS A 46 7.74 -0.42 23.20
C LYS A 46 7.03 0.42 22.14
N PHE A 47 6.39 -0.20 21.16
CA PHE A 47 5.76 0.44 20.02
C PHE A 47 6.72 1.37 19.26
N ASP A 48 8.00 0.99 19.14
CA ASP A 48 8.94 1.76 18.32
C ASP A 48 8.44 1.82 16.87
N LEU A 49 8.37 3.03 16.29
CA LEU A 49 7.76 3.24 14.98
C LEU A 49 8.43 2.39 13.89
N LYS A 50 9.76 2.42 13.86
CA LYS A 50 10.58 1.65 12.91
C LYS A 50 10.28 0.15 13.03
N SER A 51 10.20 -0.34 14.28
CA SER A 51 9.90 -1.73 14.62
C SER A 51 8.51 -2.16 14.14
N ASN A 52 7.48 -1.39 14.47
CA ASN A 52 6.09 -1.67 14.09
C ASN A 52 5.92 -1.68 12.56
N ILE A 53 6.44 -0.67 11.86
CA ILE A 53 6.33 -0.62 10.40
C ILE A 53 7.09 -1.79 9.76
N THR A 54 8.27 -2.14 10.27
CA THR A 54 9.04 -3.30 9.78
C THR A 54 8.25 -4.60 9.96
N LEU A 55 7.62 -4.80 11.10
CA LEU A 55 6.78 -5.98 11.37
C LEU A 55 5.56 -6.04 10.43
N LEU A 56 4.88 -4.91 10.23
CA LEU A 56 3.72 -4.83 9.34
C LEU A 56 4.10 -5.17 7.89
N ILE A 57 5.19 -4.62 7.37
CA ILE A 57 5.71 -4.94 6.03
C ILE A 57 6.09 -6.42 5.93
N LEU A 58 6.73 -6.96 6.97
CA LEU A 58 7.15 -8.37 7.01
C LEU A 58 5.97 -9.35 6.96
N LEU A 59 4.83 -9.00 7.57
CA LEU A 59 3.63 -9.84 7.57
C LEU A 59 2.80 -9.67 6.29
N MET A 60 2.69 -8.44 5.83
CA MET A 60 1.80 -8.06 4.74
C MET A 60 2.30 -8.53 3.37
N LEU A 61 3.55 -8.23 3.00
CA LEU A 61 4.07 -8.56 1.67
C LEU A 61 4.01 -10.07 1.38
N PRO A 62 4.39 -10.98 2.29
CA PRO A 62 4.19 -12.42 2.07
C PRO A 62 2.72 -12.81 1.90
N THR A 63 1.82 -12.16 2.65
CA THR A 63 0.38 -12.44 2.55
C THR A 63 -0.15 -12.04 1.15
N GLN A 64 0.32 -10.92 0.59
CA GLN A 64 -0.03 -10.49 -0.76
C GLN A 64 0.57 -11.41 -1.84
N ILE A 65 1.83 -11.80 -1.68
CA ILE A 65 2.50 -12.76 -2.57
C ILE A 65 1.72 -14.09 -2.61
N VAL A 66 1.33 -14.62 -1.44
CA VAL A 66 0.53 -15.87 -1.39
C VAL A 66 -0.82 -15.68 -2.06
N PHE A 67 -1.50 -14.55 -1.82
CA PHE A 67 -2.75 -14.23 -2.49
C PHE A 67 -2.58 -14.25 -4.02
N ASP A 68 -1.54 -13.60 -4.56
CA ASP A 68 -1.31 -13.52 -6.00
C ASP A 68 -0.90 -14.84 -6.64
N ILE A 69 -0.09 -15.63 -5.95
CA ILE A 69 0.28 -16.98 -6.42
C ILE A 69 -0.97 -17.86 -6.49
N VAL A 70 -1.84 -17.81 -5.47
CA VAL A 70 -3.08 -18.60 -5.47
C VAL A 70 -4.03 -18.14 -6.56
N TRP A 71 -4.22 -16.83 -6.74
CA TRP A 71 -5.07 -16.30 -7.81
C TRP A 71 -4.53 -16.61 -9.19
N THR A 72 -3.22 -16.53 -9.38
CA THR A 72 -2.55 -17.01 -10.60
C THR A 72 -2.87 -18.48 -10.86
N TYR A 73 -2.67 -19.34 -9.85
CA TYR A 73 -2.94 -20.78 -9.97
C TYR A 73 -4.40 -21.05 -10.36
N VAL A 74 -5.35 -20.44 -9.65
CA VAL A 74 -6.79 -20.63 -9.90
C VAL A 74 -7.16 -20.15 -11.31
N LYS A 75 -6.70 -18.96 -11.71
CA LYS A 75 -7.00 -18.39 -13.03
C LYS A 75 -6.43 -19.22 -14.18
N TYR A 76 -5.20 -19.69 -14.07
CA TYR A 76 -4.57 -20.51 -15.10
C TYR A 76 -5.19 -21.92 -15.18
N LYS A 77 -5.64 -22.48 -14.04
CA LYS A 77 -6.30 -23.79 -13.99
C LYS A 77 -7.73 -23.75 -14.55
N GLU A 78 -8.50 -22.71 -14.21
CA GLU A 78 -9.87 -22.55 -14.71
C GLU A 78 -9.93 -22.11 -16.17
N GLY A 79 -8.91 -21.38 -16.63
CA GLY A 79 -8.71 -21.02 -18.03
C GLY A 79 -9.64 -19.91 -18.52
N ASN A 80 -9.73 -19.81 -19.85
CA ASN A 80 -10.52 -18.81 -20.55
C ASN A 80 -11.74 -19.46 -21.24
N ILE A 81 -12.80 -18.69 -21.40
CA ILE A 81 -13.97 -19.06 -22.20
C ILE A 81 -14.14 -18.08 -23.35
N VAL A 82 -14.76 -18.53 -24.43
CA VAL A 82 -15.16 -17.66 -25.53
C VAL A 82 -16.56 -17.16 -25.21
N ASP A 83 -16.72 -15.84 -25.10
CA ASP A 83 -18.05 -15.24 -25.03
C ASP A 83 -18.75 -15.45 -26.37
N THR A 84 -19.79 -16.31 -26.37
CA THR A 84 -20.55 -16.67 -27.57
C THR A 84 -21.27 -15.49 -28.23
N SER A 85 -21.44 -14.37 -27.52
CA SER A 85 -22.11 -13.18 -28.06
C SER A 85 -21.17 -12.20 -28.77
N SER A 86 -19.91 -12.12 -28.33
CA SER A 86 -18.92 -11.17 -28.86
C SER A 86 -17.77 -11.84 -29.61
N GLY A 87 -17.61 -13.16 -29.49
CA GLY A 87 -16.46 -13.91 -30.01
C GLY A 87 -15.16 -13.62 -29.25
N ILE A 88 -15.22 -12.85 -28.17
CA ILE A 88 -14.04 -12.42 -27.40
C ILE A 88 -13.66 -13.50 -26.39
N ILE A 89 -12.36 -13.75 -26.28
CA ILE A 89 -11.80 -14.64 -25.25
C ILE A 89 -11.70 -13.87 -23.93
N ILE A 90 -12.35 -14.39 -22.91
CA ILE A 90 -12.42 -13.79 -21.58
C ILE A 90 -12.01 -14.82 -20.50
N PRO A 91 -11.53 -14.35 -19.34
CA PRO A 91 -11.27 -15.23 -18.21
C PRO A 91 -12.56 -15.92 -17.77
N LYS A 92 -12.51 -17.22 -17.47
CA LYS A 92 -13.68 -17.95 -16.98
C LYS A 92 -14.17 -17.33 -15.66
N PRO A 93 -15.41 -16.83 -15.56
CA PRO A 93 -15.92 -16.27 -14.31
C PRO A 93 -16.25 -17.38 -13.31
N ALA A 94 -16.16 -17.07 -12.02
CA ALA A 94 -16.49 -18.02 -10.96
C ALA A 94 -17.98 -18.44 -10.98
N PHE A 95 -18.85 -17.49 -11.31
CA PHE A 95 -20.28 -17.66 -11.36
C PHE A 95 -20.86 -16.99 -12.61
N ILE A 96 -21.92 -17.56 -13.18
CA ILE A 96 -22.77 -16.94 -14.19
C ILE A 96 -24.21 -16.86 -13.71
N ILE A 97 -24.98 -15.98 -14.32
CA ILE A 97 -26.42 -15.87 -14.08
C ILE A 97 -27.15 -16.52 -15.26
N VAL A 98 -27.83 -17.63 -15.01
CA VAL A 98 -28.67 -18.35 -15.99
C VAL A 98 -30.10 -18.31 -15.49
N ASN A 99 -31.02 -17.72 -16.27
CA ASN A 99 -32.43 -17.59 -15.92
C ASN A 99 -32.68 -16.96 -14.53
N GLY A 100 -31.85 -15.98 -14.15
CA GLY A 100 -31.94 -15.32 -12.83
C GLY A 100 -31.30 -16.10 -11.67
N HIS A 101 -30.82 -17.33 -11.90
CA HIS A 101 -30.16 -18.14 -10.89
C HIS A 101 -28.64 -18.07 -11.03
N LYS A 102 -27.96 -17.96 -9.88
CA LYS A 102 -26.49 -18.03 -9.78
C LYS A 102 -26.04 -19.47 -9.98
N VAL A 103 -25.29 -19.71 -11.06
CA VAL A 103 -24.69 -21.01 -11.37
C VAL A 103 -23.18 -20.91 -11.21
N GLN A 104 -22.61 -21.80 -10.41
CA GLN A 104 -21.18 -21.94 -10.23
C GLN A 104 -20.56 -22.68 -11.42
N ILE A 105 -19.44 -22.19 -11.95
CA ILE A 105 -18.73 -22.82 -13.08
C ILE A 105 -17.30 -23.25 -12.69
N TRP A 106 -16.71 -22.60 -11.69
CA TRP A 106 -15.43 -23.05 -11.14
C TRP A 106 -15.61 -24.32 -10.31
N SER A 107 -14.54 -25.09 -10.20
CA SER A 107 -14.49 -26.25 -9.31
C SER A 107 -14.72 -25.86 -7.85
N ASN A 108 -15.32 -26.74 -7.05
CA ASN A 108 -15.60 -26.49 -5.63
C ASN A 108 -14.33 -26.15 -4.84
N GLU A 109 -13.23 -26.85 -5.13
CA GLU A 109 -11.92 -26.59 -4.52
C GLU A 109 -11.45 -25.15 -4.78
N ASN A 110 -11.56 -24.67 -6.02
CA ASN A 110 -11.14 -23.32 -6.40
C ASN A 110 -12.05 -22.23 -5.81
N ILE A 111 -13.35 -22.52 -5.61
CA ILE A 111 -14.26 -21.60 -4.91
C ILE A 111 -13.89 -21.46 -3.43
N ILE A 112 -13.49 -22.55 -2.77
CA ILE A 112 -13.01 -22.50 -1.38
C ILE A 112 -11.72 -21.68 -1.30
N LEU A 113 -10.76 -21.92 -2.21
CA LEU A 113 -9.53 -21.13 -2.31
C LEU A 113 -9.82 -19.64 -2.53
N LYS A 114 -10.75 -19.31 -3.45
CA LYS A 114 -11.19 -17.92 -3.69
C LYS A 114 -11.69 -17.27 -2.41
N MET A 115 -12.56 -17.94 -1.67
CA MET A 115 -13.12 -17.40 -0.43
C MET A 115 -12.04 -17.15 0.63
N ILE A 116 -11.14 -18.12 0.86
CA ILE A 116 -10.05 -17.99 1.83
C ILE A 116 -9.14 -16.82 1.46
N THR A 117 -8.73 -16.74 0.20
CA THR A 117 -7.83 -15.69 -0.28
C THR A 117 -8.46 -14.30 -0.26
N GLU A 118 -9.77 -14.16 -0.46
CA GLU A 118 -10.45 -12.87 -0.30
C GLU A 118 -10.42 -12.35 1.14
N TYR A 119 -10.51 -13.24 2.15
CA TYR A 119 -10.30 -12.84 3.55
C TYR A 119 -8.82 -12.53 3.85
N MET A 120 -7.88 -13.25 3.23
CA MET A 120 -6.46 -12.89 3.31
C MET A 120 -6.19 -11.51 2.72
N LEU A 121 -6.82 -11.17 1.59
CA LEU A 121 -6.75 -9.86 0.96
C LEU A 121 -7.32 -8.77 1.87
N ALA A 122 -8.47 -9.03 2.50
CA ALA A 122 -9.07 -8.12 3.48
C ALA A 122 -8.10 -7.78 4.63
N CYS A 123 -7.45 -8.81 5.19
CA CYS A 123 -6.44 -8.63 6.23
C CYS A 123 -5.22 -7.83 5.71
N SER A 124 -4.74 -8.18 4.52
CA SER A 124 -3.60 -7.50 3.92
C SER A 124 -3.88 -6.01 3.65
N PHE A 125 -5.05 -5.66 3.14
CA PHE A 125 -5.43 -4.28 2.91
C PHE A 125 -5.57 -3.48 4.21
N ALA A 126 -6.09 -4.10 5.28
CA ALA A 126 -6.12 -3.48 6.60
C ALA A 126 -4.70 -3.19 7.13
N LEU A 127 -3.76 -4.13 6.95
CA LEU A 127 -2.35 -3.92 7.32
C LEU A 127 -1.69 -2.83 6.47
N GLN A 128 -1.99 -2.80 5.16
CA GLN A 128 -1.43 -1.82 4.22
C GLN A 128 -1.91 -0.41 4.52
N SER A 129 -3.22 -0.22 4.61
CA SER A 129 -3.79 1.10 4.91
C SER A 129 -3.37 1.55 6.30
N GLY A 130 -3.36 0.65 7.28
CA GLY A 130 -2.83 0.90 8.62
C GLY A 130 -1.38 1.39 8.60
N THR A 131 -0.50 0.72 7.86
CA THR A 131 0.92 1.12 7.75
C THR A 131 1.08 2.51 7.13
N LEU A 132 0.34 2.80 6.06
CA LEU A 132 0.38 4.09 5.39
C LEU A 132 -0.17 5.21 6.28
N VAL A 133 -1.28 4.98 6.99
CA VAL A 133 -1.83 5.96 7.94
C VAL A 133 -0.91 6.18 9.14
N LEU A 134 -0.26 5.13 9.66
CA LEU A 134 0.75 5.27 10.71
C LEU A 134 1.87 6.21 10.26
N LEU A 135 2.32 6.05 9.02
CA LEU A 135 3.37 6.89 8.47
C LEU A 135 2.90 8.33 8.24
N GLN A 136 1.69 8.54 7.72
CA GLN A 136 1.13 9.89 7.55
C GLN A 136 0.88 10.60 8.88
N THR A 137 0.39 9.91 9.90
CA THR A 137 0.18 10.49 11.24
C THR A 137 1.50 10.83 11.92
N PHE A 138 2.53 10.00 11.75
CA PHE A 138 3.88 10.30 12.22
C PHE A 138 4.44 11.58 11.58
N TRP A 139 4.29 11.76 10.26
CA TRP A 139 4.74 12.99 9.59
C TRP A 139 4.00 14.23 10.07
N SER A 140 2.69 14.12 10.27
CA SER A 140 1.90 15.22 10.84
C SER A 140 2.40 15.59 12.23
N HIS A 141 2.68 14.59 13.07
CA HIS A 141 3.21 14.84 14.42
C HIS A 141 4.60 15.48 14.39
N LEU A 142 5.51 15.00 13.54
CA LEU A 142 6.84 15.59 13.38
C LEU A 142 6.76 17.06 12.95
N ALA A 143 5.82 17.39 12.06
CA ALA A 143 5.63 18.77 11.61
C ALA A 143 5.14 19.71 12.72
N ASP A 144 4.49 19.16 13.76
CA ASP A 144 3.93 19.91 14.90
C ASP A 144 4.87 19.96 16.12
N GLN A 145 6.06 19.36 16.06
CA GLN A 145 7.01 19.36 17.18
C GLN A 145 7.69 20.72 17.38
N ILE A 146 6.93 21.67 17.93
CA ILE A 146 7.41 22.82 18.69
C ILE A 146 7.40 22.50 20.21
N GLY A 147 6.77 21.40 20.64
CA GLY A 147 6.43 21.17 22.07
C GLY A 147 6.91 19.87 22.74
N GLY A 148 7.80 19.06 22.14
CA GLY A 148 8.46 17.92 22.81
C GLY A 148 7.57 16.76 23.32
N LYS A 149 6.27 16.73 22.98
CA LYS A 149 5.36 15.66 23.42
C LYS A 149 5.61 14.36 22.64
N PRO A 150 5.57 13.18 23.30
CA PRO A 150 5.76 11.90 22.62
C PRO A 150 4.60 11.58 21.67
N PHE A 151 4.91 11.08 20.47
CA PHE A 151 3.94 10.70 19.42
C PHE A 151 2.79 9.83 19.93
N MET A 152 3.08 8.85 20.79
CA MET A 152 2.08 7.91 21.31
C MET A 152 0.96 8.54 22.15
N LYS A 153 1.14 9.77 22.63
CA LYS A 153 0.11 10.52 23.38
C LYS A 153 -0.64 11.52 22.51
N SER A 154 -0.30 11.62 21.23
CA SER A 154 -0.81 12.65 20.35
C SER A 154 -2.19 12.28 19.79
N TRP A 155 -2.95 13.30 19.35
CA TRP A 155 -4.26 13.08 18.73
C TRP A 155 -4.12 12.33 17.39
N GLU A 156 -3.01 12.52 16.69
CA GLU A 156 -2.66 11.83 15.46
C GLU A 156 -2.52 10.32 15.69
N PHE A 157 -1.91 9.91 16.80
CA PHE A 157 -1.82 8.50 17.16
C PHE A 157 -3.18 7.89 17.50
N LYS A 158 -4.06 8.62 18.21
CA LYS A 158 -5.44 8.17 18.46
C LYS A 158 -6.22 7.98 17.16
N PHE A 159 -6.08 8.91 16.20
CA PHE A 159 -6.68 8.79 14.88
C PHE A 159 -6.19 7.53 14.15
N TYR A 160 -4.87 7.27 14.15
CA TYR A 160 -4.29 6.05 13.59
C TYR A 160 -4.88 4.78 14.23
N VAL A 161 -4.94 4.71 15.56
CA VAL A 161 -5.47 3.55 16.27
C VAL A 161 -6.93 3.29 15.87
N SER A 162 -7.76 4.33 15.87
CA SER A 162 -9.15 4.22 15.41
C SER A 162 -9.24 3.74 13.96
N TRP A 163 -8.39 4.25 13.07
CA TRP A 163 -8.33 3.83 11.68
C TRP A 163 -8.07 2.33 11.54
N VAL A 164 -7.04 1.81 12.19
CA VAL A 164 -6.69 0.38 12.12
C VAL A 164 -7.82 -0.50 12.64
N PHE A 165 -8.46 -0.13 13.74
CA PHE A 165 -9.61 -0.89 14.27
C PHE A 165 -10.79 -0.89 13.30
N ILE A 166 -11.10 0.27 12.71
CA ILE A 166 -12.17 0.37 11.71
C ILE A 166 -11.83 -0.47 10.47
N SER A 167 -10.61 -0.36 9.93
CA SER A 167 -10.19 -1.12 8.74
C SER A 167 -10.22 -2.63 8.99
N MET A 168 -9.76 -3.11 10.16
CA MET A 168 -9.79 -4.53 10.52
C MET A 168 -11.21 -5.10 10.61
N ILE A 169 -12.22 -4.27 10.88
CA ILE A 169 -13.63 -4.69 10.95
C ILE A 169 -14.31 -4.52 9.59
N ILE A 170 -14.08 -3.39 8.91
CA ILE A 170 -14.82 -3.02 7.71
C ILE A 170 -14.50 -3.94 6.53
N PHE A 171 -13.25 -4.34 6.32
CA PHE A 171 -12.90 -5.19 5.17
C PHE A 171 -13.54 -6.58 5.24
N PRO A 172 -13.42 -7.34 6.35
CA PRO A 172 -14.11 -8.63 6.47
C PRO A 172 -15.63 -8.50 6.46
N LEU A 173 -16.18 -7.48 7.14
CA LEU A 173 -17.62 -7.27 7.21
C LEU A 173 -18.19 -6.91 5.83
N ALA A 174 -17.54 -6.04 5.07
CA ALA A 174 -17.95 -5.68 3.72
C ALA A 174 -17.96 -6.90 2.79
N ARG A 175 -16.95 -7.77 2.91
CA ARG A 175 -16.92 -9.03 2.16
C ARG A 175 -18.08 -9.94 2.52
N LEU A 176 -18.43 -10.04 3.80
CA LEU A 176 -19.53 -10.86 4.28
C LEU A 176 -20.88 -10.30 3.81
N LEU A 177 -21.12 -9.00 3.93
CA LEU A 177 -22.36 -8.36 3.49
C LEU A 177 -22.57 -8.47 1.97
N ALA A 178 -21.49 -8.47 1.19
CA ALA A 178 -21.56 -8.61 -0.26
C ALA A 178 -21.69 -10.07 -0.73
N SER A 179 -21.73 -11.08 0.14
CA SER A 179 -21.71 -12.50 -0.22
C SER A 179 -22.80 -12.93 -1.22
N HIS A 180 -23.92 -12.22 -1.22
CA HIS A 180 -25.09 -12.53 -2.04
C HIS A 180 -25.00 -11.98 -3.47
N ASP A 181 -24.23 -10.91 -3.71
CA ASP A 181 -24.09 -10.28 -5.03
C ASP A 181 -22.71 -10.58 -5.63
N ILE A 182 -22.70 -11.31 -6.75
CA ILE A 182 -21.49 -11.75 -7.47
C ILE A 182 -20.62 -10.56 -7.91
N ILE A 183 -21.22 -9.43 -8.27
CA ILE A 183 -20.46 -8.27 -8.74
C ILE A 183 -19.91 -7.52 -7.54
N LEU A 184 -20.74 -7.30 -6.52
CA LEU A 184 -20.34 -6.54 -5.35
C LEU A 184 -19.23 -7.26 -4.58
N VAL A 185 -19.31 -8.60 -4.49
CA VAL A 185 -18.41 -9.40 -3.67
C VAL A 185 -16.94 -9.30 -4.08
N GLU A 186 -16.67 -9.17 -5.38
CA GLU A 186 -15.31 -9.10 -5.93
C GLU A 186 -14.75 -7.68 -5.86
N ASN A 187 -15.62 -6.67 -5.89
CA ASN A 187 -15.23 -5.27 -6.03
C ASN A 187 -15.27 -4.49 -4.71
N ILE A 188 -16.08 -4.89 -3.72
CA ILE A 188 -16.34 -4.06 -2.54
C ILE A 188 -15.10 -3.86 -1.67
N ILE A 189 -14.29 -4.91 -1.45
CA ILE A 189 -13.07 -4.82 -0.65
C ILE A 189 -12.09 -3.87 -1.34
N GLN A 190 -11.89 -4.04 -2.66
CA GLN A 190 -10.99 -3.21 -3.45
C GLN A 190 -11.46 -1.76 -3.51
N LEU A 191 -12.77 -1.52 -3.61
CA LEU A 191 -13.37 -0.18 -3.60
C LEU A 191 -13.09 0.53 -2.27
N ILE A 192 -13.35 -0.14 -1.14
CA ILE A 192 -13.07 0.42 0.19
C ILE A 192 -11.60 0.75 0.32
N PHE A 193 -10.72 -0.16 -0.10
CA PHE A 193 -9.28 0.05 -0.04
C PHE A 193 -8.83 1.23 -0.89
N ALA A 194 -9.38 1.38 -2.09
CA ALA A 194 -9.04 2.49 -2.98
C ALA A 194 -9.57 3.84 -2.45
N ILE A 195 -10.72 3.86 -1.76
CA ILE A 195 -11.21 5.05 -1.02
C ILE A 195 -10.26 5.38 0.14
N GLU A 196 -9.84 4.38 0.93
CA GLU A 196 -8.87 4.58 2.01
C GLU A 196 -7.54 5.16 1.47
N LEU A 197 -7.03 4.63 0.35
CA LEU A 197 -5.83 5.16 -0.31
C LEU A 197 -6.01 6.61 -0.80
N LEU A 198 -7.19 6.97 -1.30
CA LEU A 198 -7.49 8.35 -1.69
C LEU A 198 -7.46 9.29 -0.48
N ILE A 199 -7.99 8.87 0.67
CA ILE A 199 -7.92 9.63 1.92
C ILE A 199 -6.45 9.79 2.35
N ILE A 200 -5.66 8.71 2.29
CA ILE A 200 -4.22 8.74 2.60
C ILE A 200 -3.47 9.70 1.67
N PHE A 201 -3.82 9.72 0.38
CA PHE A 201 -3.28 10.68 -0.58
C PHE A 201 -3.54 12.14 -0.16
N LEU A 202 -4.79 12.46 0.24
CA LEU A 202 -5.14 13.79 0.73
C LEU A 202 -4.39 14.15 2.02
N LEU A 203 -4.21 13.19 2.93
CA LEU A 203 -3.37 13.36 4.13
C LEU A 203 -1.91 13.62 3.75
N GLY A 204 -1.38 12.93 2.74
CA GLY A 204 -0.04 13.14 2.21
C GLY A 204 0.18 14.58 1.73
N ILE A 205 -0.75 15.13 0.93
CA ILE A 205 -0.70 16.52 0.48
C ILE A 205 -0.70 17.49 1.66
N ARG A 206 -1.57 17.25 2.65
CA ARG A 206 -1.61 18.07 3.87
C ARG A 206 -0.28 18.04 4.60
N ASN A 207 0.31 16.85 4.78
CA ASN A 207 1.58 16.68 5.48
C ASN A 207 2.75 17.30 4.74
N GLU A 208 2.78 17.26 3.40
CA GLU A 208 3.81 17.92 2.62
C GLU A 208 3.86 19.43 2.90
N LYS A 209 2.68 20.08 2.93
CA LYS A 209 2.58 21.51 3.27
C LYS A 209 3.11 21.79 4.67
N ARG A 210 2.76 20.96 5.66
CA ARG A 210 3.23 21.14 7.05
C ARG A 210 4.74 20.95 7.17
N LEU A 211 5.32 19.94 6.51
CA LEU A 211 6.77 19.70 6.51
C LEU A 211 7.54 20.84 5.83
N LYS A 212 7.02 21.41 4.74
CA LYS A 212 7.62 22.59 4.09
C LYS A 212 7.59 23.83 5.00
N ASN A 213 6.49 24.03 5.73
CA ASN A 213 6.40 25.12 6.71
C ASN A 213 7.41 24.93 7.85
N LEU A 214 7.55 23.71 8.38
CA LEU A 214 8.56 23.39 9.39
C LEU A 214 9.98 23.68 8.88
N LEU A 215 10.29 23.28 7.64
CA LEU A 215 11.60 23.52 7.03
C LEU A 215 11.91 25.02 6.90
N SER A 216 10.92 25.82 6.47
CA SER A 216 11.03 27.28 6.38
C SER A 216 11.32 27.88 7.77
N ASN A 217 10.60 27.45 8.80
CA ASN A 217 10.79 27.94 10.16
C ASN A 217 12.20 27.63 10.71
N ILE A 218 12.70 26.40 10.51
CA ILE A 218 14.04 26.01 10.96
C ILE A 218 15.13 26.79 10.21
N ARG A 219 14.95 27.01 8.90
CA ARG A 219 15.88 27.81 8.09
C ARG A 219 15.97 29.25 8.58
N ASN A 220 14.84 29.83 8.99
CA ASN A 220 14.78 31.20 9.48
C ASN A 220 15.40 31.35 10.89
N GLN A 221 15.45 30.28 11.69
CA GLN A 221 16.03 30.31 13.05
C GLN A 221 17.57 30.23 13.09
N GLY A 222 18.25 29.95 11.97
CA GLY A 222 19.70 30.14 11.84
C GLY A 222 20.63 29.28 12.72
N SER A 223 20.12 28.30 13.48
CA SER A 223 20.93 27.52 14.43
C SER A 223 21.88 26.52 13.73
N PRO A 224 23.14 26.34 14.18
CA PRO A 224 24.09 25.34 13.64
C PRO A 224 23.56 23.91 13.69
N SER A 225 22.82 23.56 14.76
CA SER A 225 22.13 22.26 14.91
C SER A 225 20.98 22.08 13.92
N GLY A 226 20.46 23.19 13.38
CA GLY A 226 19.39 23.21 12.40
C GLY A 226 19.81 22.71 11.01
N ARG A 227 21.10 22.77 10.64
CA ARG A 227 21.57 22.30 9.33
C ARG A 227 21.35 20.80 9.13
N TRP A 228 21.59 20.01 10.16
CA TRP A 228 21.32 18.57 10.15
C TRP A 228 19.82 18.26 10.04
N ALA A 229 19.00 19.01 10.77
CA ALA A 229 17.55 18.89 10.70
C ALA A 229 17.01 19.28 9.32
N ILE A 230 17.58 20.30 8.67
CA ILE A 230 17.21 20.77 7.33
C ILE A 230 17.39 19.68 6.29
N VAL A 231 18.58 19.06 6.22
CA VAL A 231 18.86 17.99 5.25
C VAL A 231 17.87 16.86 5.46
N ARG A 232 17.72 16.39 6.72
CA ARG A 232 16.81 15.32 7.10
C ARG A 232 15.36 15.57 6.71
N ILE A 233 14.84 16.76 6.99
CA ILE A 233 13.47 17.14 6.65
C ILE A 233 13.31 17.23 5.13
N GLN A 234 14.30 17.71 4.38
CA GLN A 234 14.24 17.76 2.92
C GLN A 234 14.07 16.37 2.32
N TYR A 235 14.83 15.38 2.79
CA TYR A 235 14.65 14.01 2.33
C TYR A 235 13.26 13.46 2.63
N PHE A 236 12.72 13.73 3.82
CA PHE A 236 11.36 13.30 4.16
C PHE A 236 10.29 13.99 3.32
N ILE A 237 10.50 15.25 2.94
CA ILE A 237 9.65 15.94 1.97
C ILE A 237 9.69 15.21 0.61
N GLU A 238 10.88 14.88 0.10
CA GLU A 238 11.01 14.14 -1.17
C GLU A 238 10.36 12.75 -1.09
N MET A 239 10.60 12.00 -0.02
CA MET A 239 9.97 10.70 0.19
C MET A 239 8.44 10.80 0.30
N ASN A 240 7.91 11.84 0.96
CA ASN A 240 6.47 12.04 1.04
C ASN A 240 5.86 12.37 -0.33
N LYS A 241 6.56 13.08 -1.23
CA LYS A 241 6.08 13.28 -2.61
C LYS A 241 5.94 11.96 -3.36
N TYR A 242 6.90 11.05 -3.22
CA TYR A 242 6.80 9.71 -3.82
C TYR A 242 5.64 8.90 -3.23
N LEU A 243 5.35 9.03 -1.93
CA LEU A 243 4.17 8.41 -1.32
C LEU A 243 2.86 9.00 -1.88
N ILE A 244 2.76 10.32 -2.00
CA ILE A 244 1.59 10.99 -2.61
C ILE A 244 1.37 10.49 -4.04
N PHE A 245 2.44 10.47 -4.83
CA PHE A 245 2.37 10.00 -6.21
C PHE A 245 1.97 8.53 -6.32
N GLY A 246 2.60 7.65 -5.54
CA GLY A 246 2.27 6.22 -5.51
C GLY A 246 0.84 5.94 -5.03
N THR A 247 0.38 6.62 -3.98
CA THR A 247 -1.00 6.46 -3.47
C THR A 247 -2.04 6.93 -4.48
N LEU A 248 -1.78 8.02 -5.20
CA LEU A 248 -2.66 8.46 -6.28
C LEU A 248 -2.73 7.45 -7.41
N MET A 249 -1.59 6.95 -7.89
CA MET A 249 -1.55 5.95 -8.97
C MET A 249 -2.26 4.65 -8.58
N SER A 250 -2.01 4.13 -7.38
CA SER A 250 -2.65 2.91 -6.86
C SER A 250 -4.15 3.07 -6.63
N SER A 251 -4.59 4.23 -6.15
CA SER A 251 -6.01 4.46 -5.84
C SER A 251 -6.84 4.70 -7.10
N LEU A 252 -6.34 5.50 -8.05
CA LEU A 252 -7.13 5.96 -9.19
C LEU A 252 -7.57 4.82 -10.11
N GLY A 253 -6.66 3.90 -10.46
CA GLY A 253 -7.00 2.78 -11.36
C GLY A 253 -8.02 1.84 -10.74
N ILE A 254 -7.80 1.45 -9.49
CA ILE A 254 -8.72 0.57 -8.74
C ILE A 254 -10.08 1.24 -8.53
N LEU A 255 -10.12 2.54 -8.18
CA LEU A 255 -11.37 3.29 -8.01
C LEU A 255 -12.21 3.30 -9.28
N ILE A 256 -11.59 3.60 -10.42
CA ILE A 256 -12.28 3.66 -11.72
C ILE A 256 -12.88 2.29 -12.07
N ILE A 257 -12.09 1.23 -11.93
CA ILE A 257 -12.54 -0.15 -12.21
C ILE A 257 -13.70 -0.55 -11.29
N CYS A 258 -13.52 -0.39 -9.99
CA CYS A 258 -14.51 -0.82 -9.01
C CYS A 258 -15.80 -0.02 -9.14
N THR A 259 -15.72 1.28 -9.45
CA THR A 259 -16.90 2.13 -9.66
C THR A 259 -17.67 1.71 -10.91
N ASP A 260 -16.99 1.43 -12.03
CA ASP A 260 -17.65 0.92 -13.26
C ASP A 260 -18.34 -0.44 -13.02
N ALA A 261 -17.73 -1.30 -12.21
CA ALA A 261 -18.31 -2.59 -11.84
C ALA A 261 -19.54 -2.43 -10.91
N VAL A 262 -19.43 -1.63 -9.85
CA VAL A 262 -20.50 -1.43 -8.86
C VAL A 262 -21.70 -0.67 -9.44
N THR A 263 -21.47 0.30 -10.32
CA THR A 263 -22.55 1.02 -11.04
C THR A 263 -23.19 0.20 -12.15
N ARG A 264 -22.67 -1.00 -12.43
CA ARG A 264 -23.16 -1.94 -13.45
C ARG A 264 -23.22 -1.34 -14.86
N THR A 265 -22.40 -0.31 -15.12
CA THR A 265 -22.27 0.31 -16.46
C THR A 265 -21.41 -0.55 -17.37
N PHE A 266 -20.40 -1.23 -16.81
CA PHE A 266 -19.49 -2.15 -17.50
C PHE A 266 -18.87 -1.58 -18.79
N ARG A 267 -18.66 -0.26 -18.86
CA ARG A 267 -18.07 0.37 -20.07
C ARG A 267 -16.58 0.11 -20.14
N ILE A 268 -15.92 0.20 -18.99
CA ILE A 268 -14.48 -0.02 -18.84
C ILE A 268 -14.20 -1.51 -18.79
N SER A 269 -15.01 -2.24 -18.03
CA SER A 269 -14.89 -3.70 -17.83
C SER A 269 -15.05 -4.54 -19.11
N ARG A 270 -15.61 -3.96 -20.18
CA ARG A 270 -15.69 -4.59 -21.51
C ARG A 270 -14.41 -4.46 -22.33
N SER A 271 -13.60 -3.45 -22.07
CA SER A 271 -12.35 -3.23 -22.78
C SER A 271 -11.20 -3.85 -22.01
N LYS A 272 -10.71 -5.00 -22.49
CA LYS A 272 -9.55 -5.67 -21.91
C LYS A 272 -8.34 -4.73 -21.82
N PHE A 273 -8.12 -3.92 -22.85
CA PHE A 273 -7.05 -2.92 -22.86
C PHE A 273 -7.17 -1.91 -21.72
N LEU A 274 -8.36 -1.35 -21.47
CA LEU A 274 -8.55 -0.37 -20.40
C LEU A 274 -8.38 -1.00 -19.01
N MET A 275 -8.89 -2.22 -18.84
CA MET A 275 -8.71 -2.98 -17.59
C MET A 275 -7.23 -3.24 -17.31
N ASP A 276 -6.50 -3.77 -18.30
CA ASP A 276 -5.06 -4.02 -18.17
C ASP A 276 -4.28 -2.72 -17.88
N LEU A 277 -4.58 -1.63 -18.61
CA LEU A 277 -3.93 -0.33 -18.41
C LEU A 277 -4.12 0.22 -16.99
N LEU A 278 -5.36 0.20 -16.48
CA LEU A 278 -5.69 0.73 -15.15
C LEU A 278 -5.12 -0.13 -14.02
N ILE A 279 -5.12 -1.45 -14.19
CA ILE A 279 -4.55 -2.39 -13.22
C ILE A 279 -3.03 -2.25 -13.18
N ILE A 280 -2.34 -2.26 -14.32
CA ILE A 280 -0.87 -2.08 -14.39
C ILE A 280 -0.47 -0.75 -13.76
N ASN A 281 -1.21 0.33 -14.06
CA ASN A 281 -0.94 1.64 -13.44
C ASN A 281 -1.05 1.58 -11.90
N SER A 282 -2.02 0.82 -11.40
CA SER A 282 -2.19 0.62 -9.95
C SER A 282 -1.06 -0.21 -9.34
N ASN A 283 -0.59 -1.24 -10.06
CA ASN A 283 0.53 -2.10 -9.68
C ASN A 283 1.84 -1.29 -9.59
N VAL A 284 2.11 -0.45 -10.59
CA VAL A 284 3.27 0.46 -10.59
C VAL A 284 3.20 1.44 -9.42
N GLY A 285 2.01 2.00 -9.14
CA GLY A 285 1.80 2.81 -7.94
C GLY A 285 2.15 2.05 -6.66
N SER A 286 1.76 0.78 -6.56
CA SER A 286 2.02 -0.03 -5.37
C SER A 286 3.51 -0.32 -5.20
N LEU A 287 4.22 -0.58 -6.31
CA LEU A 287 5.67 -0.71 -6.31
C LEU A 287 6.35 0.56 -5.77
N ILE A 288 5.94 1.74 -6.26
CA ILE A 288 6.45 3.03 -5.78
C ILE A 288 6.21 3.17 -4.28
N LEU A 289 5.02 2.81 -3.79
CA LEU A 289 4.69 2.85 -2.35
C LEU A 289 5.63 1.96 -1.54
N TRP A 290 5.80 0.70 -1.94
CA TRP A 290 6.64 -0.23 -1.19
C TRP A 290 8.09 0.20 -1.14
N VAL A 291 8.66 0.57 -2.29
CA VAL A 291 10.05 1.04 -2.37
C VAL A 291 10.24 2.27 -1.49
N THR A 292 9.32 3.24 -1.60
CA THR A 292 9.40 4.49 -0.83
C THR A 292 9.29 4.24 0.68
N MET A 293 8.36 3.39 1.13
CA MET A 293 8.24 3.04 2.55
C MET A 293 9.51 2.38 3.08
N ILE A 294 10.12 1.47 2.32
CA ILE A 294 11.36 0.81 2.73
C ILE A 294 12.49 1.84 2.86
N LEU A 295 12.61 2.78 1.91
CA LEU A 295 13.61 3.84 1.95
C LEU A 295 13.42 4.79 3.13
N ILE A 296 12.17 5.12 3.47
CA ILE A 296 11.86 5.96 4.64
C ILE A 296 12.33 5.31 5.94
N ILE A 297 12.11 4.00 6.11
CA ILE A 297 12.42 3.28 7.35
C ILE A 297 13.90 2.90 7.42
N TYR A 298 14.53 2.63 6.26
CA TYR A 298 15.93 2.23 6.14
C TYR A 298 16.71 3.13 5.15
N PRO A 299 16.91 4.42 5.47
CA PRO A 299 17.63 5.35 4.59
C PRO A 299 19.13 5.03 4.56
N ARG A 300 19.71 4.83 3.37
CA ARG A 300 21.16 4.53 3.22
C ARG A 300 22.03 5.80 3.02
N TYR A 301 21.53 6.80 2.31
CA TYR A 301 22.32 7.98 1.92
C TYR A 301 22.61 8.93 3.09
N TYR A 302 21.86 8.84 4.19
CA TYR A 302 22.10 9.62 5.41
C TYR A 302 23.34 9.20 6.17
N THR A 303 23.72 7.92 6.12
CA THR A 303 24.87 7.43 6.87
C THR A 303 26.20 7.75 6.18
N ASP A 304 26.27 7.66 4.84
CA ASP A 304 27.55 7.81 4.14
C ASP A 304 27.84 9.27 3.70
N GLY A 305 26.82 10.00 3.22
CA GLY A 305 26.98 11.39 2.78
C GLY A 305 27.20 12.39 3.92
N MET A 306 26.71 12.08 5.12
CA MET A 306 26.97 12.91 6.30
C MET A 306 28.34 12.65 6.90
N VAL A 307 28.88 11.43 6.82
CA VAL A 307 30.26 11.13 7.22
C VAL A 307 31.25 11.85 6.29
N SER A 308 31.01 11.87 4.98
CA SER A 308 31.88 12.58 4.04
C SER A 308 31.82 14.10 4.20
N TYR A 309 30.63 14.69 4.38
CA TYR A 309 30.48 16.12 4.62
C TYR A 309 31.10 16.54 5.97
N PHE A 310 30.88 15.77 7.03
CA PHE A 310 31.47 16.04 8.35
C PHE A 310 33.00 15.92 8.36
N ASN A 311 33.54 14.91 7.66
CA ASN A 311 34.98 14.80 7.45
C ASN A 311 35.55 15.99 6.66
N SER A 312 34.78 16.56 5.72
CA SER A 312 35.19 17.77 4.99
C SER A 312 35.09 19.06 5.82
N GLU A 313 34.13 19.17 6.73
CA GLU A 313 33.93 20.33 7.61
C GLU A 313 34.94 20.34 8.76
N LEU A 314 35.28 19.17 9.33
CA LEU A 314 36.39 18.99 10.28
C LEU A 314 37.76 19.25 9.64
N ALA A 315 37.92 18.93 8.35
CA ALA A 315 39.16 19.20 7.63
C ALA A 315 39.36 20.70 7.29
N THR A 316 38.29 21.50 7.29
CA THR A 316 38.31 22.92 6.90
C THR A 316 38.26 23.90 8.08
N ASN A 317 38.03 23.42 9.32
CA ASN A 317 37.96 24.26 10.52
C ASN A 317 38.83 23.70 11.67
N PRO A 318 40.14 24.02 11.71
CA PRO A 318 41.07 23.51 12.73
C PRO A 318 40.87 24.12 14.14
N SER A 319 39.93 25.05 14.32
CA SER A 319 39.65 25.74 15.58
C SER A 319 38.77 24.96 16.57
N ASN A 320 38.29 23.76 16.21
CA ASN A 320 37.49 22.89 17.08
C ASN A 320 38.25 21.65 17.59
N ARG A 321 39.60 21.68 17.62
CA ARG A 321 40.42 20.64 18.27
C ARG A 321 40.73 20.98 19.72
#